data_AF-A0A432XPH1-F1
#
_entry.id   AF-A0A432XPH1-F1
#
_cell.length_a   1.000
_cell.length_b   1.000
_cell.length_c   1.000
_cell.angle_alpha   90.00
_cell.angle_beta   90.00
_cell.angle_gamma   90.00
#
_symmetry.space_group_name_H-M   'P 1'
#
loop_
_entity.id
_entity.type
_entity.pdbx_description
1 polymer ?
#
loop_
_entity_poly.entity_id
_entity_poly.type
_entity_poly.pdbx_seq_one_letter_code
_entity_poly.pdbx_strand_id
1 'polypeptide(L)'
;MKKLEDLVQGHEVIDIRSAFYYLSRYLKQADYFTEYEKDFFEDDYQSAPSDIAKDLTFSLIKFIEESAGKKAEEFDDEEYIKWMDIINAVESNLDPEPSDVVKRSADQVIDELFFPELGKNNE
;
A
#
# COMPACT_ATOMS: atom_id res chain seq x y z
N MET A 1 16.52 -3.92 -16.43
CA MET A 1 15.75 -2.89 -15.69
C MET A 1 15.13 -3.60 -14.50
N LYS A 2 15.30 -3.08 -13.29
CA LYS A 2 14.54 -3.57 -12.13
C LYS A 2 13.06 -3.26 -12.36
N LYS A 3 12.17 -4.15 -11.96
CA LYS A 3 10.73 -3.88 -11.90
C LYS A 3 10.38 -3.29 -10.53
N LEU A 4 9.25 -2.58 -10.44
CA LEU A 4 8.73 -2.09 -9.15
C LEU A 4 8.54 -3.25 -8.15
N GLU A 5 8.11 -4.41 -8.66
CA GLU A 5 7.96 -5.68 -7.92
C GLU A 5 9.25 -6.12 -7.22
N ASP A 6 10.41 -5.92 -7.87
CA ASP A 6 11.72 -6.32 -7.32
C ASP A 6 12.10 -5.46 -6.10
N LEU A 7 11.56 -4.24 -5.98
CA LEU A 7 11.85 -3.33 -4.86
C LEU A 7 11.05 -3.66 -3.61
N VAL A 8 9.88 -4.28 -3.77
CA VAL A 8 9.01 -4.64 -2.64
C VAL A 8 9.22 -6.08 -2.18
N GLN A 9 9.95 -6.88 -2.96
CA GLN A 9 10.25 -8.26 -2.62
C GLN A 9 11.06 -8.36 -1.32
N GLY A 10 10.56 -9.14 -0.36
CA GLY A 10 11.24 -9.39 0.92
C GLY A 10 10.88 -8.39 2.03
N HIS A 11 9.99 -7.43 1.76
CA HIS A 11 9.39 -6.58 2.78
C HIS A 11 8.07 -7.19 3.29
N GLU A 12 7.69 -6.85 4.53
CA GLU A 12 6.40 -7.23 5.09
C GLU A 12 5.26 -6.50 4.36
N VAL A 13 4.12 -7.17 4.16
CA VAL A 13 2.97 -6.61 3.42
C VAL A 13 2.51 -5.27 4.01
N ILE A 14 2.57 -5.11 5.33
CA ILE A 14 2.20 -3.86 6.01
C ILE A 14 3.12 -2.70 5.64
N ASP A 15 4.44 -2.94 5.54
CA ASP A 15 5.42 -1.93 5.16
C ASP A 15 5.29 -1.58 3.68
N ILE A 16 5.01 -2.57 2.82
CA ILE A 16 4.77 -2.35 1.39
C ILE A 16 3.54 -1.46 1.18
N ARG A 17 2.42 -1.78 1.83
CA ARG A 17 1.18 -0.97 1.75
C ARG A 17 1.39 0.44 2.27
N SER A 18 2.09 0.57 3.40
CA SER A 18 2.45 1.89 3.94
C SER A 18 3.30 2.68 2.94
N ALA A 19 4.31 2.06 2.33
CA ALA A 19 5.16 2.71 1.34
C ALA A 19 4.39 3.12 0.08
N PHE A 20 3.49 2.27 -0.43
CA PHE A 20 2.63 2.61 -1.58
C PHE A 20 1.66 3.75 -1.27
N TYR A 21 1.11 3.83 -0.07
CA TYR A 21 0.29 4.96 0.35
C TYR A 21 1.07 6.27 0.29
N TYR A 22 2.25 6.34 0.93
CA TYR A 22 3.05 7.55 0.96
C TYR A 22 3.65 7.90 -0.40
N LEU A 23 4.00 6.90 -1.21
CA LEU A 23 4.41 7.12 -2.61
C LEU A 23 3.27 7.75 -3.43
N SER A 24 2.07 7.20 -3.34
CA SER A 24 0.90 7.72 -4.08
C SER A 24 0.58 9.16 -3.68
N ARG A 25 0.72 9.46 -2.39
CA ARG A 25 0.60 10.83 -1.86
C ARG A 25 1.68 11.75 -2.42
N TYR A 26 2.94 11.31 -2.41
CA TYR A 26 4.06 12.05 -2.97
C TYR A 26 3.81 12.38 -4.46
N LEU A 27 3.47 11.38 -5.28
CA LEU A 27 3.19 11.58 -6.70
C LEU A 27 2.03 12.55 -6.95
N LYS A 28 1.00 12.54 -6.09
CA LYS A 28 -0.17 13.43 -6.23
C LYS A 28 0.12 14.87 -5.79
N GLN A 29 1.04 15.07 -4.87
CA GLN A 29 1.31 16.35 -4.21
C GLN A 29 2.71 16.89 -4.54
N ALA A 30 3.40 16.31 -5.53
CA ALA A 30 4.79 16.64 -5.85
C ALA A 30 4.99 18.15 -6.06
N ASP A 31 4.10 18.80 -6.80
CA ASP A 31 4.09 20.25 -7.05
C ASP A 31 4.03 21.10 -5.77
N TYR A 32 3.41 20.59 -4.71
CA TYR A 32 3.21 21.31 -3.46
C TYR A 32 4.37 21.13 -2.47
N PHE A 33 5.16 20.06 -2.58
CA PHE A 33 6.27 19.78 -1.65
C PHE A 33 7.54 20.58 -1.95
N THR A 34 7.68 21.07 -3.18
CA THR A 34 8.80 21.95 -3.54
C THR A 34 8.61 23.36 -2.97
N GLU A 35 7.36 23.78 -2.77
CA GLU A 35 6.99 25.10 -2.20
C GLU A 35 6.87 25.10 -0.68
N TYR A 36 6.43 23.98 -0.09
CA TYR A 36 6.28 23.81 1.35
C TYR A 36 7.21 22.67 1.79
N GLU A 37 8.23 22.96 2.60
CA GLU A 37 9.14 21.99 3.26
C GLU A 37 8.42 21.04 4.26
N LYS A 38 7.17 20.67 3.98
CA LYS A 38 6.37 19.79 4.82
C LYS A 38 6.78 18.34 4.53
N ASP A 39 7.12 17.61 5.58
CA ASP A 39 7.34 16.17 5.50
C ASP A 39 6.04 15.48 5.04
N PHE A 40 6.07 14.83 3.88
CA PHE A 40 4.91 14.14 3.32
C PHE A 40 4.54 12.85 4.07
N PHE A 41 5.39 12.42 5.02
CA PHE A 41 5.07 11.38 5.99
C PHE A 41 4.23 11.88 7.16
N GLU A 42 4.19 13.19 7.41
CA GLU A 42 3.33 13.77 8.44
C GLU A 42 1.86 13.75 8.00
N ASP A 43 1.10 12.87 8.64
CA ASP A 43 -0.35 12.77 8.51
C ASP A 43 -0.99 13.02 9.88
N ASP A 44 -1.93 13.97 9.95
CA ASP A 44 -2.58 14.39 11.21
C ASP A 44 -3.44 13.27 11.84
N TYR A 45 -3.68 12.18 11.11
CA TYR A 45 -4.65 11.13 11.46
C TYR A 45 -4.11 9.69 11.49
N GLN A 46 -2.89 9.44 11.01
CA GLN A 46 -2.29 8.08 11.00
C GLN A 46 -1.03 8.01 11.86
N SER A 47 -0.75 6.83 12.40
CA SER A 47 0.55 6.54 13.03
C SER A 47 1.66 6.73 12.01
N ALA A 48 2.76 7.37 12.41
CA ALA A 48 3.90 7.59 11.52
C ALA A 48 4.39 6.24 10.94
N PRO A 49 4.84 6.21 9.66
CA PRO A 49 5.31 4.98 9.04
C PRO A 49 6.54 4.44 9.75
N SER A 50 6.74 3.13 9.67
CA SER A 50 7.98 2.48 10.11
C SER A 50 9.17 3.03 9.32
N ASP A 51 10.37 2.95 9.88
CA ASP A 51 11.58 3.36 9.17
C ASP A 51 11.79 2.53 7.88
N ILE A 52 11.39 1.25 7.90
CA ILE A 52 11.40 0.36 6.73
C ILE A 52 10.48 0.91 5.63
N ALA A 53 9.25 1.30 5.97
CA ALA A 53 8.30 1.86 5.02
C ALA A 53 8.79 3.20 4.45
N LYS A 54 9.45 4.04 5.26
CA LYS A 54 10.06 5.30 4.79
C LYS A 54 11.18 5.06 3.79
N ASP A 55 12.12 4.18 4.12
CA ASP A 55 13.25 3.83 3.25
C ASP A 55 12.77 3.21 1.93
N LEU A 56 11.75 2.35 2.02
CA LEU A 56 11.10 1.78 0.84
C LEU A 56 10.41 2.86 -0.01
N THR A 57 9.70 3.79 0.62
CA THR A 57 9.04 4.92 -0.08
C THR A 57 10.06 5.74 -0.87
N PHE A 58 11.16 6.16 -0.24
CA PHE A 58 12.22 6.90 -0.93
C PHE A 58 12.85 6.11 -2.07
N SER A 59 13.06 4.81 -1.88
CA SER A 59 13.59 3.93 -2.92
C SER A 59 12.65 3.83 -4.12
N LEU A 60 11.34 3.77 -3.89
CA LEU A 60 10.31 3.73 -4.92
C LEU A 60 10.20 5.08 -5.67
N ILE A 61 10.24 6.20 -4.95
CA ILE A 61 10.26 7.55 -5.54
C ILE A 61 11.44 7.67 -6.50
N LYS A 62 12.65 7.36 -6.01
CA LYS A 62 13.87 7.42 -6.81
C LYS A 62 13.77 6.54 -8.06
N PHE A 63 13.25 5.32 -7.91
CA PHE A 63 13.08 4.41 -9.04
C PHE A 63 12.13 4.98 -10.10
N ILE A 64 11.00 5.57 -9.69
CA ILE A 64 10.00 6.15 -10.60
C ILE A 64 10.58 7.35 -11.35
N GLU A 65 11.25 8.26 -10.65
CA GLU A 65 11.87 9.44 -11.25
C GLU A 65 13.01 9.06 -12.20
N GLU A 66 13.88 8.12 -11.81
CA GLU A 66 14.95 7.61 -12.68
C GLU A 66 14.39 6.89 -13.92
N SER A 67 13.26 6.19 -13.77
CA SER A 67 12.59 5.51 -14.88
C SER A 67 11.89 6.47 -15.84
N ALA A 68 11.33 7.57 -15.33
CA ALA A 68 10.72 8.63 -16.12
C ALA A 68 11.75 9.60 -16.72
N GLY A 69 12.94 9.68 -16.12
CA GLY A 69 13.99 10.63 -16.51
C GLY A 69 13.71 12.07 -16.08
N LYS A 70 12.77 12.27 -15.17
CA LYS A 70 12.33 13.59 -14.67
C LYS A 70 11.71 13.47 -13.28
N LYS A 71 11.54 14.61 -12.61
CA LYS A 71 10.96 14.66 -11.26
C LYS A 71 9.46 14.42 -11.29
N ALA A 72 8.91 13.92 -10.18
CA ALA A 72 7.47 13.69 -10.06
C ALA A 72 6.63 14.98 -10.23
N GLU A 73 7.20 16.14 -9.89
CA GLU A 73 6.60 17.48 -10.12
C GLU A 73 6.49 17.86 -11.61
N GLU A 74 7.18 17.12 -12.48
CA GLU A 74 7.15 17.34 -13.93
C GLU A 74 6.26 16.31 -14.65
N PHE A 75 5.53 15.48 -13.89
CA PHE A 75 4.64 14.47 -14.45
C PHE A 75 3.37 15.14 -14.97
N ASP A 76 2.93 14.72 -16.15
CA ASP A 76 1.59 15.03 -16.61
C ASP A 76 0.56 14.03 -16.03
N ASP A 77 -0.72 14.32 -16.27
CA ASP A 77 -1.82 13.47 -15.81
C ASP A 77 -1.71 12.03 -16.33
N GLU A 78 -1.22 11.84 -17.56
CA GLU A 78 -1.09 10.51 -18.17
C GLU A 78 0.01 9.69 -17.48
N GLU A 79 1.14 10.31 -17.17
CA GLU A 79 2.23 9.69 -16.43
C GLU A 79 1.87 9.38 -14.99
N TYR A 80 1.16 10.30 -14.32
CA TYR A 80 0.63 10.05 -12.98
C TYR A 80 -0.29 8.82 -12.98
N ILE A 81 -1.28 8.77 -13.89
CA ILE A 81 -2.21 7.64 -14.03
C ILE A 81 -1.45 6.35 -14.30
N LYS A 82 -0.48 6.38 -15.22
CA LYS A 82 0.34 5.21 -15.56
C LYS A 82 1.07 4.64 -14.34
N TRP A 83 1.68 5.49 -13.51
CA TRP A 83 2.38 5.01 -12.31
C TRP A 83 1.42 4.49 -11.26
N MET A 84 0.26 5.13 -11.09
CA MET A 84 -0.79 4.64 -10.20
C MET A 84 -1.31 3.26 -10.63
N ASP A 85 -1.50 3.02 -11.92
CA ASP A 85 -1.90 1.71 -12.44
C ASP A 85 -0.85 0.63 -12.17
N ILE A 86 0.44 0.96 -12.30
CA ILE A 86 1.54 0.05 -11.98
C ILE A 86 1.55 -0.27 -10.48
N ILE A 87 1.44 0.74 -9.62
CA ILE A 87 1.38 0.55 -8.16
C ILE A 87 0.20 -0.35 -7.79
N ASN A 88 -0.99 -0.07 -8.31
CA ASN A 88 -2.20 -0.86 -8.07
C ASN A 88 -2.04 -2.31 -8.53
N ALA A 89 -1.43 -2.53 -9.70
CA ALA A 89 -1.16 -3.87 -10.20
C ALA A 89 -0.24 -4.65 -9.26
N VAL A 90 0.83 -4.03 -8.75
CA VAL A 90 1.73 -4.68 -7.79
C VAL A 90 1.02 -4.92 -6.46
N GLU A 91 0.30 -3.93 -5.94
CA GLU A 91 -0.43 -4.04 -4.68
C GLU A 91 -1.47 -5.16 -4.70
N SER A 92 -2.19 -5.31 -5.82
CA SER A 92 -3.20 -6.36 -6.00
C SER A 92 -2.65 -7.78 -5.91
N ASN A 93 -1.34 -7.96 -6.09
CA ASN A 93 -0.66 -9.24 -6.01
C ASN A 93 -0.04 -9.51 -4.63
N LEU A 94 -0.08 -8.54 -3.70
CA LEU A 94 0.53 -8.68 -2.36
C LEU A 94 -0.28 -9.58 -1.42
N ASP A 95 -1.61 -9.61 -1.58
CA ASP A 95 -2.50 -10.43 -0.77
C ASP A 95 -3.16 -11.46 -1.70
N PRO A 96 -2.75 -12.74 -1.67
CA PRO A 96 -3.51 -13.77 -2.35
C PRO A 96 -4.91 -13.83 -1.72
N GLU A 97 -5.94 -14.02 -2.54
CA GLU A 97 -7.29 -14.25 -2.03
C GLU A 97 -7.23 -15.31 -0.91
N PRO A 98 -7.89 -15.08 0.25
CA PRO A 98 -7.91 -16.07 1.31
C PRO A 98 -8.45 -17.38 0.75
N SER A 99 -7.76 -18.49 0.99
CA SER A 99 -8.21 -19.79 0.48
C SER A 99 -9.65 -20.10 0.96
N ASP A 100 -10.38 -20.92 0.21
CA ASP A 100 -11.73 -21.36 0.59
C ASP A 100 -11.81 -22.00 1.98
N VAL A 101 -10.68 -22.51 2.49
CA VAL A 101 -10.57 -23.05 3.86
C VAL A 101 -10.57 -21.91 4.87
N VAL A 102 -9.76 -20.86 4.65
CA VAL A 102 -9.69 -19.68 5.52
C VAL A 102 -11.02 -18.92 5.52
N LYS A 103 -11.65 -18.77 4.34
CA LYS A 103 -12.98 -18.15 4.21
C LYS A 103 -14.01 -18.90 5.05
N ARG A 104 -14.10 -20.23 4.91
CA ARG A 104 -15.03 -21.07 5.68
C ARG A 104 -14.75 -21.05 7.19
N SER A 105 -13.49 -21.04 7.60
CA SER A 105 -13.14 -20.93 9.02
C SER A 105 -13.51 -19.57 9.60
N ALA A 106 -13.35 -18.48 8.83
CA ALA A 106 -13.81 -17.15 9.24
C ALA A 106 -15.34 -17.08 9.36
N ASP A 107 -16.07 -17.67 8.41
CA ASP A 107 -17.53 -17.77 8.46
C ASP A 107 -18.00 -18.51 9.72
N GLN A 108 -17.35 -19.63 10.07
CA GLN A 108 -17.67 -20.39 11.29
C GLN A 108 -17.44 -19.57 12.58
N VAL A 109 -16.34 -18.82 12.64
CA VAL A 109 -16.04 -17.95 13.79
C VAL A 109 -17.05 -16.81 13.90
N ILE A 110 -17.47 -16.23 12.77
CA ILE A 110 -18.53 -15.21 12.74
C ILE A 110 -19.85 -15.81 13.21
N ASP A 111 -20.22 -16.99 12.73
CA ASP A 111 -21.43 -17.68 13.16
C ASP A 111 -21.40 -17.99 14.67
N GLU A 112 -20.27 -18.43 15.22
CA GLU A 112 -20.11 -18.67 16.65
C GLU A 112 -20.17 -17.39 17.49
N LEU A 113 -19.65 -16.27 16.99
CA LEU A 113 -19.62 -14.98 17.70
C LEU A 113 -20.97 -14.26 17.69
N PHE A 114 -21.71 -14.35 16.58
CA PHE A 114 -22.95 -13.58 16.37
C PHE A 114 -24.22 -14.44 16.50
N PHE A 115 -24.11 -15.76 16.35
CA PHE A 115 -25.16 -16.74 16.60
C PHE A 115 -24.66 -17.89 17.47
N PRO A 116 -24.06 -17.63 18.65
CA PRO A 116 -23.68 -18.69 19.57
C PRO A 116 -24.94 -19.49 19.88
N GLU A 117 -24.94 -20.78 19.53
CA GLU A 117 -26.11 -21.67 19.50
C GLU A 117 -27.21 -21.25 20.49
N LEU A 118 -28.30 -20.71 19.95
CA LEU A 118 -29.56 -20.56 20.69
C LEU A 118 -29.99 -21.96 21.15
N GLY A 119 -29.58 -22.30 22.38
CA GLY A 119 -30.00 -23.51 23.08
C GLY A 119 -29.40 -24.79 22.51
N LYS A 120 -28.26 -25.21 23.04
CA LYS A 120 -28.03 -26.64 23.29
C LYS A 120 -29.16 -27.12 24.22
N ASN A 121 -30.28 -27.51 23.63
CA ASN A 121 -31.19 -28.44 24.27
C ASN A 121 -30.39 -29.73 24.42
N ASN A 122 -29.80 -29.89 25.61
CA ASN A 122 -29.31 -31.17 26.09
C ASN A 122 -30.53 -32.10 26.13
N GLU A 123 -30.63 -33.00 25.15
CA GLU A 123 -31.33 -34.28 25.33
C GLU A 123 -30.39 -35.28 25.99
#